data_AF-A0A4R1HL66-F1
#
_entry.id   AF-A0A4R1HL66-F1
#
_cell.length_a   1.000
_cell.length_b   1.000
_cell.length_c   1.000
_cell.angle_alpha   90.00
_cell.angle_beta   90.00
_cell.angle_gamma   90.00
#
_symmetry.space_group_name_H-M   'P 1'
#
loop_
_entity.id
_entity.type
_entity.pdbx_description
1 polymer ?
#
loop_
_entity_poly.entity_id
_entity_poly.type
_entity_poly.pdbx_seq_one_letter_code
_entity_poly.pdbx_strand_id
1 'polypeptide(L)'
;MTHPLRLLGSLAAVALLFCAPARAAVAGSPGECRRQHAEPRAYLDCLTALQVAGERDLQRSVEGVAATIEARADLQPSQRRRWIGLFEEAQGRFVHWRNFECQSIAPFEGEGPRQSIGGRLGGSGVIEQRLICLLSHNERRARDLESRYAPEGDWPPAPPAPAATAPGPADATAAAPPAQPTIAPRIIIAP
;
A
#
# COMPACT_ATOMS: atom_id res chain seq x y z
N MET A 1 37.15 63.71 24.51
CA MET A 1 37.22 63.05 25.83
C MET A 1 36.64 61.64 25.68
N THR A 2 37.48 60.64 26.00
CA THR A 2 37.18 59.28 26.50
C THR A 2 36.28 58.30 25.71
N HIS A 3 36.93 57.28 25.13
CA HIS A 3 36.47 55.90 24.87
C HIS A 3 36.03 55.16 26.16
N PRO A 4 35.74 53.83 26.17
CA PRO A 4 34.76 53.00 25.44
C PRO A 4 33.99 52.05 26.42
N LEU A 5 33.03 51.23 25.97
CA LEU A 5 32.82 49.91 26.58
C LEU A 5 32.07 48.95 25.65
N ARG A 6 32.78 47.87 25.31
CA ARG A 6 32.32 46.63 24.69
C ARG A 6 31.43 45.87 25.67
N LEU A 7 30.40 45.21 25.17
CA LEU A 7 29.92 43.96 25.75
C LEU A 7 29.58 42.98 24.63
N LEU A 8 30.53 42.05 24.43
CA LEU A 8 30.29 40.78 23.78
C LEU A 8 29.26 40.01 24.61
N GLY A 9 28.16 39.60 23.98
CA GLY A 9 27.19 38.66 24.53
C GLY A 9 27.18 37.40 23.69
N SER A 10 27.52 36.29 24.33
CA SER A 10 27.91 35.02 23.74
C SER A 10 26.81 34.25 23.02
N LEU A 11 27.23 33.61 21.93
CA LEU A 11 26.80 32.33 21.37
C LEU A 11 26.00 31.42 22.32
N ALA A 12 24.79 31.04 21.89
CA ALA A 12 24.18 29.75 22.21
C ALA A 12 23.23 29.35 21.07
N ALA A 13 23.82 29.00 19.91
CA ALA A 13 23.09 28.28 18.88
C ALA A 13 22.92 26.83 19.36
N VAL A 14 21.80 26.54 20.03
CA VAL A 14 21.38 25.17 20.32
C VAL A 14 20.93 24.56 18.99
N ALA A 15 21.86 23.93 18.28
CA ALA A 15 21.57 23.04 17.17
C ALA A 15 20.87 21.81 17.76
N LEU A 16 19.54 21.86 17.82
CA LEU A 16 18.73 20.67 18.01
C LEU A 16 18.96 19.78 16.78
N LEU A 17 19.83 18.79 16.96
CA LEU A 17 19.91 17.60 16.11
C LEU A 17 18.54 16.94 16.12
N PHE A 18 17.70 17.31 15.17
CA PHE A 18 16.58 16.48 14.74
C PHE A 18 17.17 15.24 14.05
N CYS A 19 17.53 14.24 14.85
CA CYS A 19 17.59 12.86 14.37
C CYS A 19 16.16 12.45 14.02
N ALA A 20 15.68 12.86 12.85
CA ALA A 20 14.56 12.20 12.23
C ALA A 20 14.99 10.75 11.98
N PRO A 21 14.29 9.74 12.53
CA PRO A 21 14.56 8.37 12.13
C PRO A 21 14.24 8.28 10.65
N ALA A 22 15.29 8.14 9.83
CA ALA A 22 15.15 7.74 8.45
C ALA A 22 14.49 6.35 8.48
N ARG A 23 13.15 6.34 8.37
CA ARG A 23 12.43 5.13 8.01
C ARG A 23 12.98 4.75 6.64
N ALA A 24 13.88 3.76 6.62
CA ALA A 24 14.25 3.09 5.39
C ALA A 24 12.93 2.66 4.75
N ALA A 25 12.58 3.29 3.63
CA ALA A 25 11.63 2.69 2.72
C ALA A 25 12.18 1.28 2.46
N VAL A 26 11.42 0.25 2.82
CA VAL A 26 11.73 -1.12 2.41
C VAL A 26 11.41 -1.16 0.92
N ALA A 27 12.25 -0.53 0.12
CA ALA A 27 12.28 -0.67 -1.31
C ALA A 27 12.92 -2.03 -1.57
N GLY A 28 12.10 -3.07 -1.43
CA GLY A 28 12.50 -4.44 -1.72
C GLY A 28 11.66 -4.99 -2.86
N SER A 29 12.29 -5.73 -3.77
CA SER A 29 11.59 -6.49 -4.79
C SER A 29 11.29 -7.93 -4.30
N PRO A 30 10.29 -8.63 -4.88
CA PRO A 30 10.13 -10.07 -4.64
C PRO A 30 11.42 -10.87 -4.86
N GLY A 31 12.23 -10.46 -5.85
CA GLY A 31 13.53 -11.07 -6.13
C GLY A 31 14.55 -10.86 -5.00
N GLU A 32 14.49 -9.75 -4.26
CA GLU A 32 15.33 -9.54 -3.08
C GLU A 32 14.89 -10.41 -1.91
N CYS A 33 13.59 -10.49 -1.63
CA CYS A 33 13.06 -11.41 -0.61
C CYS A 33 13.56 -12.84 -0.87
N ARG A 34 13.51 -13.29 -2.13
CA ARG A 34 13.97 -14.64 -2.51
C ARG A 34 15.47 -14.84 -2.30
N ARG A 35 16.30 -13.81 -2.54
CA ARG A 35 17.76 -13.88 -2.35
C ARG A 35 18.15 -13.85 -0.86
N GLN A 36 17.42 -13.12 -0.04
CA GLN A 36 17.75 -12.90 1.38
C GLN A 36 17.22 -14.01 2.28
N HIS A 37 16.14 -14.69 1.88
CA HIS A 37 15.46 -15.68 2.71
C HIS A 37 15.38 -17.04 2.00
N ALA A 38 16.30 -17.94 2.33
CA ALA A 38 16.27 -19.32 1.85
C ALA A 38 15.18 -20.17 2.54
N GLU A 39 14.76 -19.77 3.74
CA GLU A 39 13.71 -20.45 4.49
C GLU A 39 12.31 -19.97 4.01
N PRO A 40 11.38 -20.88 3.66
CA PRO A 40 10.11 -20.52 3.03
C PRO A 40 9.23 -19.55 3.83
N ARG A 41 9.17 -19.68 5.16
CA ARG A 41 8.34 -18.81 6.00
C ARG A 41 8.90 -17.39 6.04
N ALA A 42 10.20 -17.23 6.26
CA ALA A 42 10.88 -15.94 6.23
C ALA A 42 10.73 -15.24 4.86
N TYR A 43 10.73 -16.00 3.76
CA TYR A 43 10.43 -15.48 2.44
C TYR A 43 8.99 -14.96 2.32
N LEU A 44 7.98 -15.72 2.78
CA LEU A 44 6.58 -15.28 2.76
C LEU A 44 6.32 -14.10 3.70
N ASP A 45 7.00 -14.04 4.84
CA ASP A 45 6.92 -12.91 5.77
C ASP A 45 7.49 -11.64 5.11
N CYS A 46 8.60 -11.75 4.37
CA CYS A 46 9.17 -10.67 3.57
C CYS A 46 8.19 -10.20 2.47
N LEU A 47 7.61 -11.12 1.69
CA LEU A 47 6.62 -10.76 0.67
C LEU A 47 5.37 -10.10 1.26
N THR A 48 4.92 -10.55 2.44
CA THR A 48 3.78 -9.95 3.13
C THR A 48 4.10 -8.52 3.58
N ALA A 49 5.29 -8.29 4.14
CA ALA A 49 5.74 -6.95 4.51
C ALA A 49 5.82 -6.03 3.27
N LEU A 50 6.34 -6.52 2.15
CA LEU A 50 6.35 -5.79 0.89
C LEU A 50 4.93 -5.49 0.41
N GLN A 51 4.01 -6.45 0.46
CA GLN A 51 2.63 -6.26 0.01
C GLN A 51 1.92 -5.17 0.82
N VAL A 52 2.11 -5.16 2.14
CA VAL A 52 1.59 -4.10 3.02
C VAL A 52 2.20 -2.74 2.68
N ALA A 53 3.50 -2.68 2.40
CA ALA A 53 4.15 -1.45 1.96
C ALA A 53 3.57 -0.96 0.61
N GLY A 54 3.42 -1.84 -0.37
CA GLY A 54 2.84 -1.53 -1.67
C GLY A 54 1.38 -1.09 -1.61
N GLU A 55 0.58 -1.59 -0.65
CA GLU A 55 -0.77 -1.06 -0.41
C GLU A 55 -0.76 0.35 0.17
N ARG A 56 0.16 0.65 1.09
CA ARG A 56 0.34 2.03 1.60
C ARG A 56 0.79 2.98 0.51
N ASP A 57 1.68 2.53 -0.37
CA ASP A 57 2.16 3.32 -1.49
C ASP A 57 1.03 3.63 -2.48
N LEU A 58 0.24 2.62 -2.85
CA LEU A 58 -0.95 2.83 -3.68
C LEU A 58 -1.95 3.79 -3.00
N GLN A 59 -2.21 3.61 -1.71
CA GLN A 59 -3.11 4.47 -0.95
C GLN A 59 -2.64 5.93 -0.96
N ARG A 60 -1.34 6.17 -0.75
CA ARG A 60 -0.73 7.50 -0.87
C ARG A 60 -0.95 8.10 -2.26
N SER A 61 -0.75 7.34 -3.34
CA SER A 61 -1.02 7.84 -4.69
C SER A 61 -2.51 8.17 -4.89
N VAL A 62 -3.42 7.37 -4.35
CA VAL A 62 -4.88 7.63 -4.42
C VAL A 62 -5.27 8.92 -3.70
N GLU A 63 -4.76 9.12 -2.48
CA GLU A 63 -4.97 10.35 -1.72
C GLU A 63 -4.36 11.58 -2.42
N GLY A 64 -3.16 11.42 -3.00
CA GLY A 64 -2.50 12.44 -3.79
C GLY A 64 -3.31 12.90 -5.00
N VAL A 65 -3.97 11.98 -5.70
CA VAL A 65 -4.87 12.31 -6.82
C VAL A 65 -6.05 13.16 -6.34
N ALA A 66 -6.71 12.77 -5.24
CA ALA A 66 -7.82 13.54 -4.69
C ALA A 66 -7.39 14.95 -4.28
N ALA A 67 -6.25 15.08 -3.60
CA ALA A 67 -5.68 16.37 -3.21
C ALA A 67 -5.33 17.24 -4.43
N THR A 68 -4.76 16.64 -5.48
CA THR A 68 -4.44 17.34 -6.73
C THR A 68 -5.69 17.87 -7.41
N ILE A 69 -6.74 17.05 -7.49
CA ILE A 69 -8.02 17.48 -8.07
C ILE A 69 -8.60 18.63 -7.24
N GLU A 70 -8.59 18.55 -5.92
CA GLU A 70 -9.13 19.61 -5.05
C GLU A 70 -8.37 20.94 -5.19
N ALA A 71 -7.05 20.88 -5.39
CA ALA A 71 -6.20 22.06 -5.56
C ALA A 71 -6.40 22.81 -6.90
N ARG A 72 -7.19 22.25 -7.84
CA ARG A 72 -7.46 22.86 -9.15
C ARG A 72 -8.35 24.11 -9.04
N ALA A 73 -7.71 25.26 -8.95
CA ALA A 73 -8.36 26.57 -8.89
C ALA A 73 -9.10 26.96 -10.19
N ASP A 74 -8.74 26.34 -11.32
CA ASP A 74 -9.37 26.54 -12.63
C ASP A 74 -10.74 25.84 -12.78
N LEU A 75 -11.07 24.91 -11.87
CA LEU A 75 -12.32 24.16 -11.91
C LEU A 75 -13.34 24.70 -10.92
N GLN A 76 -14.62 24.64 -11.29
CA GLN A 76 -15.70 24.91 -10.36
C GLN A 76 -15.79 23.81 -9.27
N PRO A 77 -16.23 24.13 -8.04
CA PRO A 77 -16.32 23.13 -6.96
C PRO A 77 -17.20 21.92 -7.30
N SER A 78 -18.23 22.07 -8.12
CA SER A 78 -19.07 20.94 -8.58
C SER A 78 -18.32 20.01 -9.54
N GLN A 79 -17.42 20.56 -10.38
CA GLN A 79 -16.61 19.79 -11.32
C GLN A 79 -15.55 18.96 -10.57
N ARG A 80 -14.87 19.56 -9.58
CA ARG A 80 -13.90 18.85 -8.72
C ARG A 80 -14.55 17.68 -8.00
N ARG A 81 -15.68 17.92 -7.32
CA ARG A 81 -16.45 16.86 -6.63
C ARG A 81 -16.88 15.73 -7.57
N ARG A 82 -17.36 16.06 -8.77
CA ARG A 82 -17.74 15.06 -9.77
C ARG A 82 -16.52 14.24 -10.22
N TRP A 83 -15.38 14.88 -10.46
CA TRP A 83 -14.17 14.18 -10.86
C TRP A 83 -13.67 13.24 -9.77
N ILE A 84 -13.61 13.71 -8.51
CA ILE A 84 -13.24 12.88 -7.36
C ILE A 84 -14.15 11.64 -7.26
N GLY A 85 -15.47 11.82 -7.35
CA GLY A 85 -16.41 10.68 -7.30
C GLY A 85 -16.20 9.67 -8.43
N LEU A 86 -15.91 10.12 -9.66
CA LEU A 86 -15.59 9.23 -10.78
C LEU A 86 -14.25 8.50 -10.58
N PHE A 87 -13.27 9.19 -10.00
CA PHE A 87 -11.98 8.61 -9.68
C PHE A 87 -12.10 7.53 -8.59
N GLU A 88 -12.85 7.80 -7.53
CA GLU A 88 -13.14 6.85 -6.46
C GLU A 88 -13.84 5.60 -6.99
N GLU A 89 -14.84 5.76 -7.88
CA GLU A 89 -15.52 4.64 -8.53
C GLU A 89 -14.53 3.79 -9.36
N ALA A 90 -13.70 4.43 -10.19
CA ALA A 90 -12.68 3.75 -10.98
C ALA A 90 -11.67 2.99 -10.11
N GLN A 91 -11.26 3.59 -8.99
CA GLN A 91 -10.34 2.96 -8.04
C GLN A 91 -10.99 1.77 -7.33
N GLY A 92 -12.27 1.86 -6.95
CA GLY A 92 -13.04 0.75 -6.41
C GLY A 92 -13.12 -0.43 -7.38
N ARG A 93 -13.39 -0.16 -8.67
CA ARG A 93 -13.39 -1.17 -9.74
C ARG A 93 -12.02 -1.83 -9.91
N PHE A 94 -10.94 -1.05 -9.87
CA PHE A 94 -9.58 -1.57 -9.89
C PHE A 94 -9.31 -2.53 -8.74
N VAL A 95 -9.66 -2.16 -7.50
CA VAL A 95 -9.43 -3.02 -6.32
C VAL A 95 -10.20 -4.33 -6.45
N HIS A 96 -11.46 -4.28 -6.91
CA HIS A 96 -12.26 -5.48 -7.14
C HIS A 96 -11.62 -6.40 -8.18
N TRP A 97 -11.28 -5.85 -9.35
CA TRP A 97 -10.61 -6.59 -10.42
C TRP A 97 -9.27 -7.19 -9.95
N ARG A 98 -8.40 -6.39 -9.34
CA ARG A 98 -7.11 -6.84 -8.78
C ARG A 98 -7.29 -8.01 -7.82
N ASN A 99 -8.28 -7.92 -6.92
CA ASN A 99 -8.52 -8.98 -5.95
C ASN A 99 -9.01 -10.27 -6.65
N PHE A 100 -9.86 -10.15 -7.66
CA PHE A 100 -10.30 -11.28 -8.48
C PHE A 100 -9.12 -11.93 -9.21
N GLU A 101 -8.31 -11.16 -9.92
CA GLU A 101 -7.09 -11.62 -10.61
C GLU A 101 -6.16 -12.38 -9.64
N CYS A 102 -5.79 -11.74 -8.53
CA CYS A 102 -4.77 -12.29 -7.65
C CYS A 102 -5.26 -13.45 -6.76
N GLN A 103 -6.55 -13.58 -6.52
CA GLN A 103 -7.11 -14.68 -5.72
C GLN A 103 -7.56 -15.86 -6.57
N SER A 104 -8.07 -15.61 -7.77
CA SER A 104 -8.77 -16.61 -8.57
C SER A 104 -8.05 -16.98 -9.86
N ILE A 105 -7.11 -16.16 -10.35
CA ILE A 105 -6.42 -16.40 -11.62
C ILE A 105 -4.93 -16.67 -11.40
N ALA A 106 -4.22 -15.76 -10.72
CA ALA A 106 -2.78 -15.85 -10.51
C ALA A 106 -2.28 -17.20 -9.95
N PRO A 107 -2.99 -17.90 -9.04
CA PRO A 107 -2.59 -19.24 -8.58
C PRO A 107 -2.46 -20.30 -9.70
N PHE A 108 -3.13 -20.10 -10.83
CA PHE A 108 -3.13 -21.02 -11.98
C PHE A 108 -2.15 -20.61 -13.10
N GLU A 109 -1.68 -19.36 -13.11
CA GLU A 109 -0.79 -18.83 -14.15
C GLU A 109 0.70 -19.04 -13.85
N GLY A 110 1.06 -19.36 -12.59
CA GLY A 110 2.44 -19.65 -12.22
C GLY A 110 2.98 -20.90 -12.93
N GLU A 111 4.30 -20.93 -13.17
CA GLU A 111 5.00 -22.07 -13.79
C GLU A 111 4.98 -23.33 -12.91
N GLY A 112 3.83 -23.99 -12.89
CA GLY A 112 3.66 -25.41 -12.63
C GLY A 112 3.44 -25.86 -11.17
N PRO A 113 2.77 -27.01 -10.98
CA PRO A 113 2.55 -27.64 -9.66
C PRO A 113 3.84 -28.08 -8.94
N ARG A 114 5.03 -27.87 -9.52
CA ARG A 114 6.34 -28.34 -9.03
C ARG A 114 6.99 -27.40 -8.00
N GLN A 115 6.52 -26.15 -7.85
CA GLN A 115 7.10 -25.17 -6.90
C GLN A 115 6.18 -24.81 -5.73
N SER A 116 4.95 -25.33 -5.68
CA SER A 116 4.17 -25.25 -4.45
C SER A 116 4.77 -26.23 -3.44
N ILE A 117 5.31 -25.71 -2.33
CA ILE A 117 5.65 -26.55 -1.17
C ILE A 117 4.31 -27.09 -0.64
N GLY A 118 3.93 -28.29 -1.07
CA GLY A 118 2.60 -28.89 -0.83
C GLY A 118 1.86 -29.33 -2.10
N GLY A 119 2.57 -29.86 -3.10
CA GLY A 119 2.01 -30.34 -4.36
C GLY A 119 0.70 -31.12 -4.20
N ARG A 120 -0.27 -30.76 -5.05
CA ARG A 120 -1.68 -31.22 -5.15
C ARG A 120 -2.75 -30.49 -4.32
N LEU A 121 -2.45 -29.76 -3.23
CA LEU A 121 -3.51 -29.19 -2.37
C LEU A 121 -3.27 -27.73 -1.91
N GLY A 122 -2.67 -26.89 -2.76
CA GLY A 122 -2.53 -25.46 -2.44
C GLY A 122 -1.40 -25.16 -1.46
N GLY A 123 -0.18 -25.54 -1.83
CA GLY A 123 1.03 -25.21 -1.08
C GLY A 123 1.37 -23.72 -1.04
N SER A 124 2.46 -23.36 -0.34
CA SER A 124 2.97 -21.99 -0.18
C SER A 124 3.07 -21.18 -1.49
N GLY A 125 3.27 -21.87 -2.61
CA GLY A 125 3.29 -21.28 -3.95
C GLY A 125 2.02 -20.51 -4.31
N VAL A 126 0.84 -20.92 -3.82
CA VAL A 126 -0.41 -20.17 -4.07
C VAL A 126 -0.39 -18.81 -3.37
N ILE A 127 0.10 -18.77 -2.13
CA ILE A 127 0.24 -17.53 -1.36
C ILE A 127 1.30 -16.64 -2.00
N GLU A 128 2.45 -17.21 -2.38
CA GLU A 128 3.50 -16.49 -3.10
C GLU A 128 2.96 -15.83 -4.38
N GLN A 129 2.31 -16.59 -5.27
CA GLN A 129 1.78 -16.06 -6.53
C GLN A 129 0.76 -14.95 -6.31
N ARG A 130 -0.13 -15.11 -5.32
CA ARG A 130 -1.07 -14.06 -4.92
C ARG A 130 -0.35 -12.80 -4.45
N LEU A 131 0.66 -12.91 -3.59
CA LEU A 131 1.40 -11.76 -3.06
C LEU A 131 2.16 -11.03 -4.18
N ILE A 132 2.83 -11.78 -5.07
CA ILE A 132 3.54 -11.22 -6.22
C ILE A 132 2.55 -10.50 -7.16
N CYS A 133 1.39 -11.09 -7.44
CA CYS A 133 0.34 -10.45 -8.23
C CYS A 133 -0.11 -9.12 -7.59
N LEU A 134 -0.44 -9.12 -6.29
CA LEU A 134 -0.88 -7.92 -5.57
C LEU A 134 0.15 -6.79 -5.63
N LEU A 135 1.43 -7.12 -5.36
CA LEU A 135 2.55 -6.20 -5.48
C LEU A 135 2.61 -5.58 -6.88
N SER A 136 2.63 -6.43 -7.90
CA SER A 136 2.77 -6.03 -9.30
C SER A 136 1.64 -5.08 -9.75
N HIS A 137 0.40 -5.38 -9.39
CA HIS A 137 -0.74 -4.51 -9.74
C HIS A 137 -0.76 -3.21 -8.94
N ASN A 138 -0.40 -3.24 -7.65
CA ASN A 138 -0.33 -2.04 -6.83
C ASN A 138 0.75 -1.08 -7.36
N GLU A 139 1.95 -1.58 -7.66
CA GLU A 139 3.04 -0.78 -8.21
C GLU A 139 2.71 -0.18 -9.58
N ARG A 140 2.08 -0.96 -10.47
CA ARG A 140 1.64 -0.44 -11.78
C ARG A 140 0.59 0.65 -11.62
N ARG A 141 -0.38 0.45 -10.73
CA ARG A 141 -1.44 1.43 -10.51
C ARG A 141 -0.90 2.70 -9.85
N ALA A 142 -0.05 2.58 -8.84
CA ALA A 142 0.59 3.73 -8.21
C ALA A 142 1.36 4.57 -9.24
N ARG A 143 2.17 3.93 -10.10
CA ARG A 143 2.89 4.62 -11.19
C ARG A 143 1.98 5.27 -12.22
N ASP A 144 0.88 4.63 -12.61
CA ASP A 144 -0.13 5.23 -13.49
C ASP A 144 -0.70 6.52 -12.88
N LEU A 145 -1.09 6.48 -11.59
CA LEU A 145 -1.60 7.65 -10.88
C LEU A 145 -0.55 8.75 -10.76
N GLU A 146 0.69 8.41 -10.41
CA GLU A 146 1.83 9.33 -10.34
C GLU A 146 2.07 10.02 -11.68
N SER A 147 2.17 9.25 -12.77
CA SER A 147 2.45 9.79 -14.10
C SER A 147 1.41 10.80 -14.61
N ARG A 148 0.18 10.72 -14.10
CA ARG A 148 -0.95 11.53 -14.55
C ARG A 148 -1.25 12.72 -13.66
N TYR A 149 -0.96 12.63 -12.37
CA TYR A 149 -1.46 13.56 -11.37
C TYR A 149 -0.40 14.09 -10.41
N ALA A 150 0.81 13.51 -10.36
CA ALA A 150 1.81 14.00 -9.43
C ALA A 150 2.14 15.47 -9.72
N PRO A 151 2.20 16.33 -8.69
CA PRO A 151 2.69 17.70 -8.86
C PRO A 151 4.18 17.66 -9.23
N GLU A 152 4.69 18.79 -9.75
CA GLU A 152 6.13 18.94 -9.96
C GLU A 152 6.86 18.73 -8.62
N GLY A 153 7.62 17.62 -8.50
CA GLY A 153 8.35 17.28 -7.27
C GLY A 153 7.78 16.15 -6.41
N ASP A 154 6.98 15.25 -6.98
CA ASP A 154 6.43 14.02 -6.37
C ASP A 154 5.29 14.23 -5.34
N TRP A 155 4.65 13.12 -4.96
CA TRP A 155 3.66 13.13 -3.88
C TRP A 155 4.29 13.56 -2.56
N PRO A 156 3.59 14.35 -1.73
CA PRO A 156 4.00 14.55 -0.35
C PRO A 156 4.14 13.20 0.36
N PRO A 157 5.15 13.04 1.25
CA PRO A 157 5.40 11.77 1.92
C PRO A 157 4.18 11.35 2.73
N ALA A 158 3.89 10.03 2.74
CA ALA A 158 2.80 9.49 3.54
C ALA A 158 3.03 9.86 5.02
N PRO A 159 1.95 10.20 5.76
CA PRO A 159 2.04 10.33 7.20
C PRO A 159 2.64 9.05 7.80
N PRO A 160 3.49 9.15 8.84
CA PRO A 160 4.04 7.98 9.50
C PRO A 160 2.90 7.07 9.96
N ALA A 161 2.93 5.80 9.57
CA ALA A 161 1.93 4.83 10.03
C ALA A 161 1.86 4.88 11.57
N PRO A 162 0.65 4.90 12.16
CA PRO A 162 0.49 4.87 13.61
C PRO A 162 1.26 3.65 14.13
N ALA A 163 2.01 3.86 15.21
CA ALA A 163 2.69 2.76 15.87
C ALA A 163 1.66 1.67 16.15
N ALA A 164 1.91 0.46 15.67
CA ALA A 164 1.05 -0.67 15.97
C ALA A 164 0.98 -0.79 17.49
N THR A 165 -0.16 -0.42 18.07
CA THR A 165 -0.44 -0.65 19.48
C THR A 165 -0.31 -2.15 19.68
N ALA A 166 0.54 -2.57 20.60
CA ALA A 166 0.72 -3.98 20.91
C ALA A 166 -0.66 -4.64 21.11
N PRO A 167 -0.87 -5.86 20.60
CA PRO A 167 -2.14 -6.55 20.81
C PRO A 167 -2.36 -6.70 22.31
N GLY A 168 -3.38 -6.00 22.83
CA GLY A 168 -3.89 -6.21 24.18
C GLY A 168 -4.45 -7.64 24.28
N PRO A 169 -4.51 -8.21 25.50
CA PRO A 169 -5.05 -9.54 25.71
C PRO A 169 -6.47 -9.64 25.11
N ALA A 170 -6.68 -10.66 24.29
CA ALA A 170 -7.93 -10.91 23.59
C ALA A 170 -9.06 -11.17 24.59
N ASP A 171 -10.03 -10.25 24.68
CA ASP A 171 -11.34 -10.56 25.24
C ASP A 171 -12.08 -11.46 24.25
N ALA A 172 -12.08 -12.74 24.58
CA ALA A 172 -12.84 -13.77 23.92
C ALA A 172 -14.33 -13.59 24.21
N THR A 173 -15.02 -12.67 23.53
CA THR A 173 -16.50 -12.69 23.45
C THR A 173 -17.03 -11.96 22.22
N ALA A 174 -16.61 -12.37 21.01
CA ALA A 174 -17.36 -12.03 19.80
C ALA A 174 -18.32 -13.19 19.47
N ALA A 175 -19.61 -12.94 19.67
CA ALA A 175 -20.68 -13.83 19.25
C ALA A 175 -20.60 -14.11 17.74
N ALA A 176 -20.80 -15.37 17.34
CA ALA A 176 -20.80 -15.78 15.95
C ALA A 176 -21.84 -15.00 15.13
N PRO A 177 -21.49 -14.46 13.96
CA PRO A 177 -22.50 -13.89 13.05
C PRO A 177 -23.43 -15.00 12.54
N PRO A 178 -24.74 -14.71 12.37
CA PRO A 178 -25.69 -15.69 11.86
C PRO A 178 -25.32 -16.14 10.45
N ALA A 179 -25.51 -17.44 10.18
CA ALA A 179 -25.26 -18.07 8.89
C ALA A 179 -26.04 -17.34 7.77
N GLN A 180 -25.33 -16.89 6.73
CA GLN A 180 -25.97 -16.35 5.54
C GLN A 180 -26.55 -17.50 4.71
N PRO A 181 -27.80 -17.37 4.19
CA PRO A 181 -28.38 -18.36 3.31
C PRO A 181 -27.63 -18.41 1.97
N THR A 182 -27.23 -19.61 1.58
CA THR A 182 -26.56 -19.91 0.30
C THR A 182 -27.53 -19.68 -0.85
N ILE A 183 -27.40 -18.56 -1.56
CA ILE A 183 -28.10 -18.36 -2.84
C ILE A 183 -27.22 -18.97 -3.93
N ALA A 184 -27.67 -20.10 -4.49
CA ALA A 184 -27.01 -20.72 -5.63
C ALA A 184 -27.10 -19.79 -6.87
N PRO A 185 -25.99 -19.59 -7.61
CA PRO A 185 -26.02 -18.79 -8.82
C PRO A 185 -26.83 -19.51 -9.90
N ARG A 186 -27.94 -18.89 -10.34
CA ARG A 186 -28.66 -19.30 -11.55
C ARG A 186 -27.86 -18.83 -12.77
N ILE A 187 -27.21 -19.78 -13.45
CA ILE A 187 -26.67 -19.56 -14.80
C ILE A 187 -27.87 -19.44 -15.74
N ILE A 188 -28.10 -18.25 -16.28
CA ILE A 188 -29.03 -18.06 -17.40
C ILE A 188 -28.28 -18.40 -18.68
N ILE A 189 -28.57 -19.57 -19.24
CA ILE A 189 -28.20 -19.88 -20.62
C ILE A 189 -29.30 -19.28 -21.49
N ALA A 190 -28.97 -18.21 -22.24
CA ALA A 190 -29.83 -17.68 -23.29
C ALA A 190 -29.80 -18.63 -24.51
N PRO A 191 -30.91 -18.73 -25.27
CA PRO A 191 -31.08 -19.70 -26.35
C PRO A 191 -30.14 -19.47 -27.54
#